data_AF-A0A6S6Y4L1-F1
#
_entry.id   AF-A0A6S6Y4L1-F1
#
_cell.length_a   1.000
_cell.length_b   1.000
_cell.length_c   1.000
_cell.angle_alpha   90.00
_cell.angle_beta   90.00
_cell.angle_gamma   90.00
#
_symmetry.space_group_name_H-M   'P 1'
#
loop_
_entity.id
_entity.type
_entity.pdbx_description
1 polymer ?
#
loop_
_entity_poly.entity_id
_entity_poly.type
_entity_poly.pdbx_seq_one_letter_code
_entity_poly.pdbx_strand_id
1 'polypeptide(L)'
;MKRGLMLSLSLLTLLTSMALPVQADGRHGSKGRHGWEGRIDHFERHDVGRWRGGNWHHGRHNGHLGWWWVAAGIWYFYPRPVYPYPDPYRPPVVVYTPPAEAEPPVLMAPQSAQQVWYYCEAAGAYYPYVPSCPSGWKVVSARPEGD
;
A
#
# COMPACT_ATOMS: atom_id res chain seq x y z
N MET A 1 -18.59 2.79 71.21
CA MET A 1 -17.81 1.53 71.14
C MET A 1 -18.75 0.33 71.26
N LYS A 2 -18.95 -0.44 70.19
CA LYS A 2 -19.21 -1.90 70.13
C LYS A 2 -19.58 -2.26 68.68
N ARG A 3 -18.72 -3.08 68.07
CA ARG A 3 -18.78 -3.58 66.69
C ARG A 3 -19.45 -4.96 66.67
N GLY A 4 -20.01 -5.34 65.52
CA GLY A 4 -20.42 -6.70 65.17
C GLY A 4 -21.90 -6.77 64.82
N LEU A 5 -22.36 -7.50 63.81
CA LEU A 5 -21.80 -8.49 62.89
C LEU A 5 -22.99 -8.77 61.93
N MET A 6 -22.96 -8.29 60.68
CA MET A 6 -22.81 -9.09 59.45
C MET A 6 -23.74 -10.31 59.28
N LEU A 7 -24.37 -10.37 58.08
CA LEU A 7 -24.98 -11.51 57.38
C LEU A 7 -26.41 -11.87 57.83
N SER A 8 -27.45 -12.04 57.00
CA SER A 8 -27.63 -12.50 55.62
C SER A 8 -29.08 -12.14 55.26
N LEU A 9 -29.51 -11.86 54.03
CA LEU A 9 -29.86 -12.87 53.03
C LEU A 9 -30.72 -12.13 51.99
N SER A 10 -30.21 -11.80 50.80
CA SER A 10 -31.03 -11.45 49.63
C SER A 10 -30.20 -11.67 48.37
N LEU A 11 -29.88 -12.95 48.19
CA LEU A 11 -29.37 -13.57 46.99
C LEU A 11 -30.47 -13.51 45.91
N LEU A 12 -30.60 -12.41 45.16
CA LEU A 12 -31.30 -12.37 43.85
C LEU A 12 -31.14 -11.00 43.16
N THR A 13 -30.01 -10.75 42.50
CA THR A 13 -29.95 -9.77 41.40
C THR A 13 -29.18 -10.37 40.24
N LEU A 14 -29.98 -10.96 39.35
CA LEU A 14 -29.87 -11.11 37.91
C LEU A 14 -28.50 -10.99 37.23
N LEU A 15 -28.29 -11.98 36.35
CA LEU A 15 -27.48 -11.89 35.13
C LEU A 15 -27.53 -10.49 34.50
N THR A 16 -26.40 -9.80 34.56
CA THR A 16 -25.96 -8.95 33.46
C THR A 16 -24.60 -9.42 33.07
N SER A 17 -24.54 -10.25 32.02
CA SER A 17 -23.35 -10.39 31.19
C SER A 17 -22.98 -8.99 30.70
N MET A 18 -22.12 -8.29 31.44
CA MET A 18 -21.43 -7.14 30.91
C MET A 18 -20.49 -7.67 29.83
N ALA A 19 -21.00 -7.73 28.59
CA ALA A 19 -20.15 -7.53 27.43
C ALA A 19 -19.56 -6.13 27.62
N LEU A 20 -18.40 -6.05 28.27
CA LEU A 20 -17.63 -4.83 28.31
C LEU A 20 -17.42 -4.45 26.85
N PRO A 21 -17.85 -3.26 26.38
CA PRO A 21 -17.15 -2.71 25.24
C PRO A 21 -15.70 -2.70 25.66
N VAL A 22 -14.85 -3.43 24.94
CA VAL A 22 -13.40 -3.17 24.96
C VAL A 22 -13.26 -1.76 24.39
N GLN A 23 -13.54 -0.78 25.24
CA GLN A 23 -13.00 0.55 25.04
C GLN A 23 -11.51 0.30 25.14
N ALA A 24 -10.86 0.27 23.98
CA ALA A 24 -9.46 0.59 23.91
C ALA A 24 -9.36 1.95 24.58
N ASP A 25 -9.01 1.91 25.87
CA ASP A 25 -8.65 3.05 26.68
C ASP A 25 -7.48 3.66 25.92
N GLY A 26 -7.80 4.62 25.06
CA GLY A 26 -6.85 5.49 24.41
C GLY A 26 -6.22 6.27 25.54
N ARG A 27 -5.32 5.64 26.28
CA ARG A 27 -4.50 6.28 27.28
C ARG A 27 -3.73 7.35 26.54
N HIS A 28 -4.25 8.57 26.62
CA HIS A 28 -3.53 9.79 26.30
C HIS A 28 -2.33 9.83 27.24
N GLY A 29 -1.24 9.19 26.82
CA GLY A 29 0.04 9.17 27.50
C GLY A 29 0.71 10.53 27.38
N SER A 30 0.23 11.51 28.15
CA SER A 30 0.92 12.77 28.35
C SER A 30 2.05 12.59 29.36
N LYS A 31 3.24 12.16 28.90
CA LYS A 31 4.48 12.12 29.68
C LYS A 31 5.71 12.35 28.77
N GLY A 32 6.26 13.56 28.79
CA GLY A 32 7.67 13.83 28.42
C GLY A 32 7.89 14.63 27.13
N ARG A 33 8.17 15.93 27.26
CA ARG A 33 8.62 16.85 26.20
C ARG A 33 10.07 16.56 25.74
N HIS A 34 10.45 15.30 25.59
CA HIS A 34 11.81 14.88 25.19
C HIS A 34 11.77 13.76 24.13
N GLY A 35 10.63 13.60 23.46
CA GLY A 35 10.36 12.43 22.66
C GLY A 35 9.93 12.77 21.24
N TRP A 36 10.48 12.06 20.25
CA TRP A 36 9.96 11.95 18.89
C TRP A 36 8.45 11.99 18.82
N GLU A 37 7.99 12.97 18.04
CA GLU A 37 6.59 13.38 17.90
C GLU A 37 5.83 12.58 16.84
N GLY A 38 6.42 11.49 16.34
CA GLY A 38 5.85 10.71 15.23
C GLY A 38 6.18 11.25 13.84
N ARG A 39 7.09 12.22 13.76
CA ARG A 39 7.55 12.81 12.51
C ARG A 39 8.71 12.01 11.94
N ILE A 40 8.45 11.16 10.94
CA ILE A 40 9.48 10.33 10.30
C ILE A 40 10.53 11.19 9.58
N ASP A 41 10.15 12.38 9.13
CA ASP A 41 11.03 13.37 8.48
C ASP A 41 12.13 13.92 9.40
N HIS A 42 11.94 13.83 10.72
CA HIS A 42 12.94 14.20 11.73
C HIS A 42 13.36 13.00 12.58
N PHE A 43 13.29 11.78 12.03
CA PHE A 43 13.63 10.57 12.77
C PHE A 43 15.13 10.47 13.04
N GLU A 44 15.50 10.51 14.32
CA GLU A 44 16.90 10.40 14.73
C GLU A 44 17.25 8.99 15.25
N ARG A 45 18.54 8.69 15.31
CA ARG A 45 19.04 7.40 15.83
C ARG A 45 18.51 7.09 17.23
N HIS A 46 18.33 8.09 18.07
CA HIS A 46 17.85 7.92 19.43
C HIS A 46 16.36 7.47 19.50
N ASP A 47 15.61 7.58 18.41
CA ASP A 47 14.18 7.21 18.34
C ASP A 47 13.94 5.76 17.96
N VAL A 48 14.97 5.07 17.48
CA VAL A 48 14.93 3.67 17.05
C VAL A 48 14.34 2.76 18.13
N GLY A 49 14.66 3.01 19.40
CA GLY A 49 14.11 2.21 20.51
C GLY A 49 12.59 2.24 20.58
N ARG A 50 11.99 3.43 20.38
CA ARG A 50 10.53 3.60 20.39
C ARG A 50 9.86 3.05 19.14
N TRP A 51 10.52 3.19 17.99
CA TRP A 51 10.04 2.60 16.74
C TRP A 51 9.96 1.07 16.82
N ARG A 52 11.02 0.43 17.35
CA ARG A 52 11.11 -1.03 17.53
C ARG A 52 10.06 -1.60 18.47
N GLY A 53 9.61 -0.81 19.44
CA GLY A 53 8.56 -1.20 20.38
C GLY A 53 7.14 -1.14 19.79
N GLY A 54 7.00 -0.78 18.51
CA GLY A 54 5.70 -0.77 17.85
C GLY A 54 5.15 -2.16 17.57
N ASN A 55 3.92 -2.18 17.07
CA ASN A 55 3.22 -3.42 16.71
C ASN A 55 2.40 -3.24 15.44
N TRP A 56 2.22 -4.34 14.72
CA TRP A 56 1.29 -4.40 13.59
C TRP A 56 -0.15 -4.47 14.07
N HIS A 57 -1.04 -3.75 13.41
CA HIS A 57 -2.49 -3.83 13.54
C HIS A 57 -3.12 -3.91 12.14
N HIS A 58 -4.01 -4.87 11.91
CA HIS A 58 -4.76 -4.96 10.66
C HIS A 58 -6.20 -4.49 10.90
N GLY A 59 -6.63 -3.46 10.19
CA GLY A 59 -7.98 -2.92 10.37
C GLY A 59 -8.20 -1.56 9.74
N ARG A 60 -9.38 -0.98 10.06
CA ARG A 60 -9.79 0.34 9.59
C ARG A 60 -9.30 1.41 10.56
N HIS A 61 -8.59 2.41 10.06
CA HIS A 61 -8.19 3.61 10.81
C HIS A 61 -8.17 4.82 9.86
N ASN A 62 -8.71 5.97 10.28
CA ASN A 62 -8.88 7.17 9.45
C ASN A 62 -9.49 6.91 8.05
N GLY A 63 -10.48 6.01 7.95
CA GLY A 63 -11.13 5.65 6.70
C GLY A 63 -10.37 4.61 5.83
N HIS A 64 -9.11 4.32 6.15
CA HIS A 64 -8.27 3.41 5.37
C HIS A 64 -8.27 2.02 6.01
N LEU A 65 -8.55 0.98 5.21
CA LEU A 65 -8.40 -0.42 5.63
C LEU A 65 -7.02 -0.90 5.18
N GLY A 66 -6.26 -1.47 6.10
CA GLY A 66 -4.97 -2.06 5.77
C GLY A 66 -4.15 -2.36 7.01
N TRP A 67 -2.83 -2.37 6.82
CA TRP A 67 -1.88 -2.66 7.87
C TRP A 67 -1.35 -1.37 8.46
N TRP A 68 -1.29 -1.32 9.77
CA TRP A 68 -0.85 -0.16 10.53
C TRP A 68 0.30 -0.56 11.42
N TRP A 69 1.44 0.09 11.25
CA TRP A 69 2.49 0.04 12.25
C TRP A 69 2.16 1.10 13.29
N VAL A 70 1.91 0.67 14.53
CA VAL A 70 1.58 1.58 15.64
C VAL A 70 2.83 1.73 16.50
N ALA A 71 3.43 2.91 16.51
CA ALA A 71 4.64 3.20 17.27
C ALA A 71 4.49 4.53 18.01
N ALA A 72 4.82 4.54 19.31
CA ALA A 72 4.67 5.72 20.18
C ALA A 72 3.27 6.38 20.14
N GLY A 73 2.21 5.58 19.92
CA GLY A 73 0.83 6.08 19.81
C GLY A 73 0.46 6.64 18.43
N ILE A 74 1.38 6.59 17.46
CA ILE A 74 1.19 7.11 16.10
C ILE A 74 0.98 5.96 15.11
N TRP A 75 0.09 6.18 14.14
CA TRP A 75 -0.39 5.17 13.20
C TRP A 75 0.18 5.40 11.80
N TYR A 76 1.00 4.47 11.31
CA TYR A 76 1.60 4.53 9.98
C TYR A 76 0.95 3.50 9.06
N PHE A 77 0.36 3.96 7.96
CA PHE A 77 -0.29 3.09 6.99
C PHE A 77 0.74 2.35 6.12
N TYR A 78 0.52 1.05 5.94
CA TYR A 78 1.22 0.21 5.00
C TYR A 78 0.21 -0.68 4.25
N PRO A 79 0.44 -0.94 2.95
CA PRO A 79 -0.42 -1.85 2.18
C PRO A 79 -0.29 -3.31 2.65
N ARG A 80 0.85 -3.69 3.22
CA ARG A 80 1.18 -5.03 3.71
C ARG A 80 2.10 -4.94 4.93
N PRO A 81 2.12 -5.92 5.85
CA PRO A 81 3.03 -5.89 6.98
C PRO A 81 4.45 -6.22 6.53
N VAL A 82 5.43 -5.59 7.17
CA VAL A 82 6.87 -5.83 6.98
C VAL A 82 7.45 -6.28 8.32
N TYR A 83 8.07 -7.45 8.33
CA TYR A 83 8.62 -8.05 9.54
C TYR A 83 10.14 -7.90 9.64
N PRO A 84 10.69 -7.74 10.86
CA PRO A 84 9.97 -7.64 12.13
C PRO A 84 9.23 -6.30 12.33
N TYR A 85 9.72 -5.23 11.71
CA TYR A 85 9.11 -3.90 11.68
C TYR A 85 9.61 -3.14 10.43
N PRO A 86 8.94 -2.05 10.00
CA PRO A 86 9.35 -1.29 8.83
C PRO A 86 10.67 -0.53 9.07
N ASP A 87 11.46 -0.26 8.03
CA ASP A 87 12.64 0.59 8.13
C ASP A 87 12.22 2.07 8.26
N PRO A 88 12.51 2.76 9.39
CA PRO A 88 12.08 4.15 9.59
C PRO A 88 12.83 5.14 8.69
N TYR A 89 14.00 4.79 8.15
CA TYR A 89 14.76 5.65 7.24
C TYR A 89 14.28 5.56 5.78
N ARG A 90 13.38 4.62 5.48
CA ARG A 90 12.64 4.56 4.23
C ARG A 90 11.19 4.92 4.51
N PRO A 91 10.80 6.20 4.37
CA PRO A 91 9.43 6.60 4.59
C PRO A 91 8.50 5.79 3.66
N PRO A 92 7.29 5.42 4.14
CA PRO A 92 6.33 4.70 3.31
C PRO A 92 6.06 5.53 2.05
N VAL A 93 6.20 4.88 0.89
CA VAL A 93 5.81 5.50 -0.38
C VAL A 93 4.32 5.76 -0.28
N VAL A 94 3.94 7.04 -0.29
CA VAL A 94 2.54 7.44 -0.42
C VAL A 94 2.11 7.01 -1.82
N VAL A 95 1.44 5.87 -1.91
CA VAL A 95 0.76 5.48 -3.14
C VAL A 95 -0.43 6.44 -3.25
N TYR A 96 -0.24 7.50 -4.03
CA TYR A 96 -1.39 8.18 -4.61
C TYR A 96 -2.05 7.15 -5.51
N THR A 97 -3.17 6.59 -5.08
CA THR A 97 -4.12 6.00 -6.02
C THR A 97 -4.67 7.22 -6.76
N PRO A 98 -4.29 7.47 -8.02
CA PRO A 98 -4.98 8.49 -8.79
C PRO A 98 -6.48 8.17 -8.70
N PRO A 99 -7.37 9.18 -8.64
CA PRO A 99 -8.79 8.95 -8.85
C PRO A 99 -8.90 8.04 -10.06
N ALA A 100 -9.65 6.93 -9.96
CA ALA A 100 -9.83 6.01 -11.07
C ALA A 100 -10.14 6.86 -12.29
N GLU A 101 -9.16 6.99 -13.19
CA GLU A 101 -9.33 7.73 -14.43
C GLU A 101 -10.52 7.04 -15.06
N ALA A 102 -11.62 7.79 -15.23
CA ALA A 102 -12.80 7.28 -15.89
C ALA A 102 -12.30 6.52 -17.11
N GLU A 103 -12.61 5.22 -17.17
CA GLU A 103 -12.06 4.32 -18.20
C GLU A 103 -12.03 5.12 -19.49
N PRO A 104 -10.84 5.38 -20.08
CA PRO A 104 -10.80 6.08 -21.34
C PRO A 104 -11.77 5.33 -22.23
N PRO A 105 -12.70 6.03 -22.94
CA PRO A 105 -13.62 5.34 -23.82
C PRO A 105 -12.79 4.37 -24.61
N VAL A 106 -13.12 3.07 -24.53
CA VAL A 106 -12.37 1.99 -25.17
C VAL A 106 -12.12 2.45 -26.61
N LEU A 107 -10.95 3.02 -26.84
CA LEU A 107 -10.49 3.35 -28.16
C LEU A 107 -10.21 1.97 -28.70
N MET A 108 -11.15 1.50 -29.52
CA MET A 108 -10.98 0.33 -30.37
C MET A 108 -9.52 0.33 -30.81
N ALA A 109 -8.75 -0.66 -30.35
CA ALA A 109 -7.31 -0.69 -30.55
C ALA A 109 -7.04 -0.31 -32.01
N PRO A 110 -6.04 0.57 -32.30
CA PRO A 110 -5.69 0.84 -33.69
C PRO A 110 -5.52 -0.51 -34.36
N GLN A 111 -6.42 -0.79 -35.31
CA GLN A 111 -6.47 -2.06 -36.02
C GLN A 111 -5.04 -2.34 -36.46
N SER A 112 -4.49 -3.44 -35.97
CA SER A 112 -3.14 -3.95 -36.22
C SER A 112 -2.31 -3.00 -37.09
N ALA A 113 -1.42 -2.21 -36.50
CA ALA A 113 -0.39 -1.53 -37.28
C ALA A 113 0.22 -2.61 -38.18
N GLN A 114 -0.09 -2.55 -39.48
CA GLN A 114 0.27 -3.62 -40.39
C GLN A 114 1.77 -3.73 -40.31
N GLN A 115 2.27 -4.84 -39.78
CA GLN A 115 3.70 -5.08 -39.74
C GLN A 115 4.15 -5.11 -41.20
N VAL A 116 4.91 -4.11 -41.61
CA VAL A 116 5.41 -3.96 -42.98
C VAL A 116 6.91 -4.23 -43.01
N TRP A 117 7.38 -4.85 -44.09
CA TRP A 117 8.79 -5.00 -44.41
C TRP A 117 9.16 -4.12 -45.58
N TYR A 118 10.45 -3.77 -45.65
CA TYR A 118 11.02 -3.02 -46.75
C TYR A 118 11.89 -3.96 -47.57
N TYR A 119 11.49 -4.22 -48.81
CA TYR A 119 12.19 -5.06 -49.78
C TYR A 119 12.92 -4.20 -50.81
N CYS A 120 14.17 -4.53 -51.09
CA CYS A 120 14.96 -3.91 -52.15
C CYS A 120 14.97 -4.82 -53.38
N GLU A 121 14.31 -4.42 -54.46
CA GLU A 121 14.28 -5.21 -55.70
C GLU A 121 15.67 -5.32 -56.34
N ALA A 122 16.49 -4.26 -56.30
CA ALA A 122 17.84 -4.28 -56.88
C ALA A 122 18.81 -5.26 -56.18
N ALA A 123 18.61 -5.52 -54.87
CA ALA A 123 19.47 -6.39 -54.07
C ALA A 123 18.83 -7.75 -53.74
N GLY A 124 17.53 -7.92 -54.05
CA GLY A 124 16.79 -9.14 -53.76
C GLY A 124 16.58 -9.45 -52.28
N ALA A 125 16.69 -8.46 -51.38
CA ALA A 125 16.74 -8.67 -49.94
C ALA A 125 16.05 -7.56 -49.13
N TYR A 126 15.82 -7.84 -47.84
CA TYR A 126 15.08 -6.97 -46.91
C TYR A 126 16.01 -6.08 -46.06
N TYR A 127 15.50 -4.95 -45.59
CA TYR A 127 16.10 -4.22 -44.46
C TYR A 127 16.06 -5.08 -43.18
N PRO A 128 17.10 -5.13 -42.33
CA PRO A 128 18.36 -4.38 -42.38
C PRO A 128 19.51 -5.09 -43.12
N TYR A 129 19.28 -6.26 -43.72
CA TYR A 129 20.32 -7.02 -44.43
C TYR A 129 20.89 -6.25 -45.62
N VAL A 130 20.07 -5.40 -46.22
CA VAL A 130 20.51 -4.36 -47.15
C VAL A 130 20.32 -3.00 -46.44
N PRO A 131 21.38 -2.24 -46.13
CA PRO A 131 21.24 -0.98 -45.42
C PRO A 131 20.76 0.18 -46.31
N SER A 132 20.86 0.05 -47.64
CA SER A 132 20.52 1.07 -48.63
C SER A 132 20.05 0.45 -49.94
N CYS A 133 18.95 0.95 -50.52
CA CYS A 133 18.42 0.49 -51.81
C CYS A 133 18.46 1.62 -52.87
N PRO A 134 19.30 1.52 -53.92
CA PRO A 134 19.40 2.55 -54.97
C PRO A 134 18.10 2.74 -55.76
N SER A 135 17.29 1.70 -55.90
CA SER A 135 15.99 1.73 -56.57
C SER A 135 14.83 2.18 -55.65
N GLY A 136 15.12 2.53 -54.39
CA GLY A 136 14.11 2.79 -53.37
C GLY A 136 13.53 1.51 -52.73
N TRP A 137 12.94 1.67 -51.55
CA TRP A 137 12.37 0.57 -50.77
C TRP A 137 10.91 0.30 -51.16
N LYS A 138 10.59 -0.98 -51.39
CA LYS A 138 9.20 -1.45 -51.59
C LYS A 138 8.62 -1.93 -50.28
N VAL A 139 7.46 -1.41 -49.91
CA VAL A 139 6.73 -1.82 -48.70
C VAL A 139 5.92 -3.07 -49.00
N VAL A 140 6.12 -4.14 -48.23
CA VAL A 140 5.36 -5.39 -48.33
C VAL A 140 4.79 -5.78 -46.97
N SER A 141 3.72 -6.56 -46.94
CA SER A 141 3.15 -7.08 -45.71
C SER A 141 4.09 -8.11 -45.05
N ALA A 142 4.18 -8.08 -43.72
CA ALA A 142 4.93 -9.06 -42.93
C ALA A 142 4.27 -10.43 -42.85
N ARG A 143 2.95 -10.46 -43.08
CA ARG A 143 2.19 -11.69 -43.09
C ARG A 143 2.02 -12.09 -44.55
N PRO A 144 2.39 -13.33 -44.94
CA PRO A 144 1.93 -13.86 -46.21
C PRO A 144 0.41 -13.75 -46.20
N GLU A 145 -0.15 -13.14 -47.25
CA GLU A 145 -1.59 -13.20 -47.50
C GLU A 145 -1.90 -14.67 -47.70
N GLY A 146 -2.57 -15.27 -46.71
CA GLY A 146 -2.81 -16.71 -46.71
C GLY A 146 -3.79 -17.06 -47.83
N ASP A 147 -3.31 -17.87 -48.78
CA ASP A 147 -4.12 -18.75 -49.64
C ASP A 147 -4.12 -20.17 -49.05
#